data_AF-A0A7R8WW71-F1
#
_entry.id   AF-A0A7R8WW71-F1
#
_cell.length_a   1.000
_cell.length_b   1.000
_cell.length_c   1.000
_cell.angle_alpha   90.00
_cell.angle_beta   90.00
_cell.angle_gamma   90.00
#
_symmetry.space_group_name_H-M   'P 1'
#
loop_
_entity.id
_entity.type
_entity.pdbx_description
1 polymer ?
#
loop_
_entity_poly.entity_id
_entity_poly.type
_entity_poly.pdbx_seq_one_letter_code
_entity_poly.pdbx_strand_id
1 'polypeptide(L)'
;KRKSDSFTEEFNKARTEALSGLQNKIFKAIKEVAEKENYDVVLSENVLYLGLEVRGNPDIRLTGVAHLQKAGTNDLSFLYQSSYIPYLESTGAGAVIVKSDQANQCPVTCLIADDPYLAYARAAQLLFPRKRGAGLRAPTAVIGDGCGIADTADVGANVVIGCNVEIGHEAIIGPGCVIEDNCSIGAGTYLKARVSLGEGTVLGEECLVHPGAVIGSDGFGFANNRGRWEKIPQVGRVIIGSFVDVGANTTIDRGTVGNTVIRDGVKLDNQIHIAHNVEGHFPGKPIMPGVLIMESLAQTCGLYAFSSHPASEQDKKYLYLFAGIDKARFRKAPKPMWMASWWHRLKSCALSRRWLLIDPRAIIDPAAKIGEGVSIGAFSIVGADVVIGDGCEIGPHVVINGPTRMGSENRVFQFASIGEQPQDLKYNGEPTELIIGDRNTFREFVTINRGTVTGYNKTQIGNDGLFMAYVHIAHDSLVGDRVVFSNGASLAGHVIVGDNVILSGFTLVHQFVSVGDHAFTGMGTALNRDLPPFTMAAGNYASAIGINKEGLKRRGFSPETIAALNKAFRLLIKGRDRKAALDKLAPLMVEFDD
;
A
#
# COMPACT_ATOMS: atom_id res chain seq x y z
N LYS A 1 7.12 45.62 -14.56
CA LYS A 1 6.40 44.38 -14.19
C LYS A 1 6.20 43.47 -15.41
N ARG A 2 5.30 43.74 -16.38
CA ARG A 2 5.14 42.84 -17.57
C ARG A 2 6.40 42.57 -18.44
N LYS A 3 7.41 43.43 -18.45
CA LYS A 3 8.69 43.20 -19.16
C LYS A 3 9.78 42.48 -18.32
N SER A 4 9.65 42.42 -16.99
CA SER A 4 10.60 41.66 -16.15
C SER A 4 10.24 40.19 -16.10
N ASP A 5 8.94 39.88 -16.19
CA ASP A 5 8.45 38.50 -16.05
C ASP A 5 8.77 37.68 -17.32
N SER A 6 8.69 38.27 -18.53
CA SER A 6 9.06 37.58 -19.78
C SER A 6 10.56 37.34 -19.92
N PHE A 7 11.40 38.27 -19.44
CA PHE A 7 12.87 38.12 -19.48
C PHE A 7 13.34 37.04 -18.50
N THR A 8 12.65 36.90 -17.37
CA THR A 8 12.95 35.86 -16.37
C THR A 8 12.52 34.47 -16.86
N GLU A 9 11.40 34.37 -17.60
CA GLU A 9 10.97 33.12 -18.24
C GLU A 9 11.88 32.69 -19.39
N GLU A 10 12.26 33.59 -20.30
CA GLU A 10 13.20 33.27 -21.40
C GLU A 10 14.59 32.91 -20.87
N PHE A 11 15.08 33.63 -19.84
CA PHE A 11 16.37 33.32 -19.22
C PHE A 11 16.35 31.97 -18.50
N ASN A 12 15.28 31.64 -17.77
CA ASN A 12 15.13 30.34 -17.12
C ASN A 12 14.97 29.20 -18.13
N LYS A 13 14.25 29.43 -19.24
CA LYS A 13 14.11 28.45 -20.32
C LYS A 13 15.44 28.18 -21.02
N ALA A 14 16.17 29.23 -21.41
CA ALA A 14 17.49 29.12 -22.03
C ALA A 14 18.52 28.48 -21.08
N ARG A 15 18.46 28.78 -19.78
CA ARG A 15 19.33 28.17 -18.76
C ARG A 15 19.03 26.68 -18.58
N THR A 16 17.75 26.29 -18.56
CA THR A 16 17.34 24.88 -18.44
C THR A 16 17.68 24.08 -19.69
N GLU A 17 17.48 24.65 -20.89
CA GLU A 17 17.85 24.01 -22.16
C GLU A 17 19.38 23.85 -22.27
N ALA A 18 20.16 24.87 -21.88
CA ALA A 18 21.62 24.81 -21.84
C ALA A 18 22.15 23.80 -20.79
N LEU A 19 21.55 23.75 -19.60
CA LEU A 19 21.91 22.78 -18.56
C LEU A 19 21.56 21.35 -18.99
N SER A 20 20.40 21.12 -19.63
CA SER A 20 20.04 19.80 -20.12
C SER A 20 20.94 19.35 -21.29
N GLY A 21 21.31 20.27 -22.18
CA GLY A 21 22.22 19.99 -23.30
C GLY A 21 23.65 19.70 -22.84
N LEU A 22 24.11 20.37 -21.79
CA LEU A 22 25.41 20.10 -21.17
C LEU A 22 25.40 18.79 -20.39
N GLN A 23 24.35 18.53 -19.59
CA GLN A 23 24.17 17.27 -18.88
C GLN A 23 24.10 16.08 -19.85
N ASN A 24 23.37 16.18 -20.95
CA ASN A 24 23.26 15.09 -21.92
C ASN A 24 24.58 14.81 -22.65
N LYS A 25 25.36 15.84 -23.00
CA LYS A 25 26.70 15.64 -23.60
C LYS A 25 27.67 15.01 -22.62
N ILE A 26 27.60 15.42 -21.36
CA ILE A 26 28.43 14.91 -20.27
C ILE A 26 28.06 13.45 -19.97
N PHE A 27 26.78 13.13 -19.80
CA PHE A 27 26.29 11.76 -19.59
C PHE A 27 26.66 10.82 -20.75
N LYS A 28 26.56 11.29 -21.99
CA LYS A 28 26.95 10.51 -23.17
C LYS A 28 28.45 10.19 -23.18
N ALA A 29 29.30 11.18 -22.90
CA ALA A 29 30.74 10.98 -22.82
C ALA A 29 31.14 10.04 -21.67
N ILE A 30 30.47 10.14 -20.51
CA ILE A 30 30.71 9.26 -19.36
C ILE A 30 30.30 7.83 -19.66
N LYS A 31 29.14 7.62 -20.30
CA LYS A 31 28.63 6.30 -20.66
C LYS A 31 29.56 5.60 -21.66
N GLU A 32 30.03 6.33 -22.68
CA GLU A 32 30.99 5.83 -23.67
C GLU A 32 32.36 5.47 -23.07
N VAL A 33 32.77 6.11 -21.97
CA VAL A 33 34.01 5.79 -21.24
C VAL A 33 33.79 4.62 -20.27
N ALA A 34 32.69 4.62 -19.51
CA ALA A 34 32.34 3.59 -18.54
C ALA A 34 32.15 2.21 -19.20
N GLU A 35 31.53 2.15 -20.38
CA GLU A 35 31.26 0.91 -21.13
C GLU A 35 32.51 0.32 -21.79
N LYS A 36 33.53 1.14 -22.08
CA LYS A 36 34.69 0.73 -22.88
C LYS A 36 35.83 0.10 -22.06
N GLU A 37 35.87 0.37 -20.77
CA GLU A 37 37.06 0.15 -19.92
C GLU A 37 36.79 -0.66 -18.64
N ASN A 38 35.54 -1.10 -18.41
CA ASN A 38 35.17 -1.98 -17.29
C ASN A 38 35.58 -1.42 -15.91
N TYR A 39 35.25 -0.14 -15.66
CA TYR A 39 35.86 0.65 -14.58
C TYR A 39 35.52 0.24 -13.15
N ASP A 40 36.60 0.19 -12.36
CA ASP A 40 36.64 0.43 -10.93
C ASP A 40 36.61 1.94 -10.60
N VAL A 41 35.91 2.36 -9.54
CA VAL A 41 35.62 3.78 -9.24
C VAL A 41 36.75 4.51 -8.47
N VAL A 42 37.30 5.59 -9.05
CA VAL A 42 38.32 6.50 -8.45
C VAL A 42 37.69 7.88 -8.15
N LEU A 43 38.02 8.55 -7.02
CA LEU A 43 37.39 9.84 -6.65
C LEU A 43 37.71 10.99 -7.58
N SER A 44 38.93 11.08 -8.12
CA SER A 44 39.42 12.31 -8.74
C SER A 44 38.57 12.76 -9.93
N GLU A 45 38.00 11.81 -10.69
CA GLU A 45 37.05 12.12 -11.75
C GLU A 45 35.64 12.47 -11.23
N ASN A 46 35.19 11.86 -10.13
CA ASN A 46 33.83 11.98 -9.58
C ASN A 46 33.60 13.19 -8.65
N VAL A 47 34.64 13.70 -8.00
CA VAL A 47 34.50 14.91 -7.16
C VAL A 47 34.28 16.16 -8.01
N LEU A 48 34.83 16.20 -9.23
CA LEU A 48 34.52 17.25 -10.21
C LEU A 48 33.02 17.29 -10.55
N TYR A 49 32.34 16.13 -10.57
CA TYR A 49 30.89 16.03 -10.80
C TYR A 49 30.04 16.52 -9.64
N LEU A 50 30.52 16.35 -8.41
CA LEU A 50 29.81 16.82 -7.21
C LEU A 50 30.08 18.30 -6.91
N GLY A 51 31.14 18.87 -7.47
CA GLY A 51 31.54 20.27 -7.26
C GLY A 51 31.97 20.56 -5.82
N LEU A 52 32.47 19.54 -5.10
CA LEU A 52 32.89 19.66 -3.70
C LEU A 52 34.37 20.01 -3.62
N GLU A 53 34.73 20.85 -2.65
CA GLU A 53 36.13 21.10 -2.33
C GLU A 53 36.74 19.85 -1.67
N VAL A 54 37.93 19.45 -2.13
CA VAL A 54 38.68 18.33 -1.57
C VAL A 54 39.82 18.86 -0.72
N ARG A 55 39.92 18.35 0.51
CA ARG A 55 41.09 18.55 1.37
C ARG A 55 41.69 17.21 1.75
N GLY A 56 42.93 16.96 1.34
CA GLY A 56 43.60 15.67 1.53
C GLY A 56 44.02 15.08 0.19
N ASN A 57 44.03 13.76 0.09
CA ASN A 57 44.40 13.05 -1.15
C ASN A 57 43.19 12.93 -2.08
N PRO A 58 43.16 13.59 -3.25
CA PRO A 58 42.05 13.50 -4.21
C PRO A 58 42.05 12.18 -5.02
N ASP A 59 43.15 11.45 -5.04
CA ASP A 59 43.33 10.22 -5.85
C ASP A 59 42.90 8.96 -5.11
N ILE A 60 42.22 9.11 -3.97
CA ILE A 60 41.72 7.97 -3.23
C ILE A 60 40.67 7.20 -4.06
N ARG A 61 40.65 5.88 -3.86
CA ARG A 61 39.73 4.97 -4.53
C ARG A 61 38.64 4.56 -3.56
N LEU A 62 37.40 4.90 -3.87
CA LEU A 62 36.24 4.53 -3.06
C LEU A 62 35.40 3.50 -3.79
N THR A 63 35.11 2.42 -3.10
CA THR A 63 34.28 1.32 -3.61
C THR A 63 33.08 1.04 -2.73
N GLY A 64 32.97 1.72 -1.58
CA GLY A 64 31.97 1.45 -0.56
C GLY A 64 31.45 2.71 0.14
N VAL A 65 30.42 2.53 0.95
CA VAL A 65 29.92 3.52 1.91
C VAL A 65 29.79 2.86 3.26
N ALA A 66 30.11 3.59 4.34
CA ALA A 66 30.01 3.07 5.69
C ALA A 66 29.83 4.19 6.72
N HIS A 67 29.26 3.85 7.87
CA HIS A 67 29.23 4.76 9.02
C HIS A 67 30.65 5.03 9.54
N LEU A 68 30.90 6.24 10.07
CA LEU A 68 32.20 6.69 10.58
C LEU A 68 32.92 5.64 11.47
N GLN A 69 32.17 4.93 12.31
CA GLN A 69 32.70 3.95 13.26
C GLN A 69 33.24 2.66 12.61
N LYS A 70 32.76 2.32 11.42
CA LYS A 70 33.05 1.04 10.75
C LYS A 70 33.72 1.21 9.40
N ALA A 71 33.79 2.43 8.90
CA ALA A 71 34.35 2.73 7.59
C ALA A 71 35.82 2.34 7.51
N GLY A 72 36.17 1.59 6.47
CA GLY A 72 37.54 1.31 6.09
C GLY A 72 38.07 2.29 5.04
N THR A 73 39.31 2.06 4.61
CA THR A 73 40.06 2.99 3.75
C THR A 73 39.46 3.18 2.35
N ASN A 74 38.52 2.33 1.94
CA ASN A 74 37.86 2.40 0.63
C ASN A 74 36.39 2.83 0.75
N ASP A 75 35.95 3.23 1.94
CA ASP A 75 34.57 3.65 2.20
C ASP A 75 34.42 5.15 2.28
N LEU A 76 33.34 5.66 1.68
CA LEU A 76 32.85 7.01 1.86
C LEU A 76 31.97 7.06 3.10
N SER A 77 32.22 8.03 3.96
CA SER A 77 31.34 8.37 5.07
C SER A 77 30.91 9.83 4.99
N PHE A 78 30.00 10.24 5.88
CA PHE A 78 29.61 11.63 6.04
C PHE A 78 29.31 11.95 7.51
N LEU A 79 29.44 13.22 7.87
CA LEU A 79 29.05 13.74 9.17
C LEU A 79 27.95 14.80 9.00
N TYR A 80 26.75 14.50 9.49
CA TYR A 80 25.63 15.46 9.49
C TYR A 80 25.20 15.87 10.89
N GLN A 81 25.07 14.92 11.83
CA GLN A 81 24.66 15.18 13.19
C GLN A 81 25.87 15.33 14.11
N SER A 82 25.86 16.37 14.94
CA SER A 82 26.97 16.67 15.87
C SER A 82 27.23 15.56 16.89
N SER A 83 26.24 14.72 17.19
CA SER A 83 26.39 13.54 18.07
C SER A 83 27.42 12.53 17.57
N TYR A 84 27.78 12.57 16.28
CA TYR A 84 28.75 11.66 15.68
C TYR A 84 30.17 12.26 15.55
N ILE A 85 30.39 13.52 15.98
CA ILE A 85 31.71 14.17 15.97
C ILE A 85 32.79 13.33 16.68
N PRO A 86 32.55 12.70 17.85
CA PRO A 86 33.58 11.89 18.52
C PRO A 86 34.12 10.72 17.67
N TYR A 87 33.37 10.28 16.67
CA TYR A 87 33.79 9.22 15.75
C TYR A 87 34.53 9.75 14.51
N LEU A 88 34.54 11.07 14.29
CA LEU A 88 35.24 11.70 13.16
C LEU A 88 36.76 11.58 13.34
N GLU A 89 37.27 11.85 14.54
CA GLU A 89 38.71 11.84 14.85
C GLU A 89 39.34 10.44 14.79
N SER A 90 38.51 9.39 14.93
CA SER A 90 38.93 7.99 14.98
C SER A 90 38.49 7.17 13.75
N THR A 91 37.90 7.80 12.75
CA THR A 91 37.38 7.08 11.58
C THR A 91 38.50 6.51 10.71
N GLY A 92 38.29 5.29 10.22
CA GLY A 92 39.15 4.65 9.22
C GLY A 92 38.71 4.89 7.77
N ALA A 93 37.70 5.75 7.56
CA ALA A 93 37.13 6.02 6.23
C ALA A 93 38.20 6.47 5.24
N GLY A 94 38.02 6.12 3.96
CA GLY A 94 38.85 6.69 2.91
C GLY A 94 38.62 8.19 2.76
N ALA A 95 37.35 8.59 2.71
CA ALA A 95 36.96 9.98 2.67
C ALA A 95 35.70 10.23 3.51
N VAL A 96 35.58 11.45 4.03
CA VAL A 96 34.40 11.88 4.79
C VAL A 96 33.85 13.17 4.22
N ILE A 97 32.55 13.20 3.98
CA ILE A 97 31.83 14.43 3.65
C ILE A 97 31.52 15.19 4.94
N VAL A 98 32.01 16.42 5.03
CA VAL A 98 31.93 17.25 6.25
C VAL A 98 31.61 18.70 5.90
N LYS A 99 31.19 19.48 6.91
CA LYS A 99 31.16 20.94 6.78
C LYS A 99 32.57 21.53 6.90
N SER A 100 32.74 22.75 6.39
CA SER A 100 34.05 23.43 6.38
C SER A 100 34.66 23.59 7.78
N ASP A 101 33.85 23.79 8.82
CA ASP A 101 34.29 23.95 10.21
C ASP A 101 34.75 22.64 10.86
N GLN A 102 34.32 21.50 10.32
CA GLN A 102 34.67 20.16 10.78
C GLN A 102 35.89 19.58 10.06
N ALA A 103 36.28 20.13 8.91
CA ALA A 103 37.38 19.62 8.08
C ALA A 103 38.73 19.56 8.82
N ASN A 104 38.97 20.42 9.81
CA ASN A 104 40.19 20.40 10.62
C ASN A 104 40.26 19.21 11.60
N GLN A 105 39.12 18.63 11.98
CA GLN A 105 39.03 17.54 12.96
C GLN A 105 39.05 16.16 12.29
N CYS A 106 38.94 16.12 10.97
CA CYS A 106 38.92 14.87 10.22
C CYS A 106 40.34 14.46 9.84
N PRO A 107 40.79 13.25 10.22
CA PRO A 107 42.17 12.80 9.97
C PRO A 107 42.39 12.29 8.53
N VAL A 108 41.34 12.19 7.72
CA VAL A 108 41.34 11.60 6.37
C VAL A 108 40.88 12.60 5.32
N THR A 109 40.85 12.21 4.04
CA THR A 109 40.41 13.09 2.95
C THR A 109 38.99 13.61 3.21
N CYS A 110 38.82 14.92 3.18
CA CYS A 110 37.55 15.59 3.37
C CYS A 110 36.95 16.03 2.04
N LEU A 111 35.65 15.80 1.88
CA LEU A 111 34.83 16.44 0.86
C LEU A 111 33.96 17.49 1.55
N ILE A 112 34.21 18.76 1.27
CA ILE A 112 33.57 19.86 1.98
C ILE A 112 32.24 20.20 1.29
N ALA A 113 31.15 20.13 2.06
CA ALA A 113 29.80 20.40 1.59
C ALA A 113 29.00 21.22 2.62
N ASP A 114 28.17 22.15 2.15
CA ASP A 114 27.23 22.89 3.00
C ASP A 114 26.17 21.97 3.62
N ASP A 115 25.71 21.00 2.84
CA ASP A 115 24.81 19.92 3.26
C ASP A 115 25.51 18.55 3.04
N PRO A 116 26.21 18.04 4.07
CA PRO A 116 26.87 16.75 3.98
C PRO A 116 25.92 15.58 3.67
N TYR A 117 24.64 15.66 4.07
CA TYR A 117 23.67 14.60 3.83
C TYR A 117 23.25 14.55 2.35
N LEU A 118 22.97 15.72 1.76
CA LEU A 118 22.67 15.81 0.33
C LEU A 118 23.88 15.44 -0.54
N ALA A 119 25.07 15.91 -0.17
CA ALA A 119 26.31 15.54 -0.84
C ALA A 119 26.58 14.04 -0.78
N TYR A 120 26.34 13.42 0.39
CA TYR A 120 26.39 11.96 0.55
C TYR A 120 25.40 11.26 -0.36
N ALA A 121 24.13 11.68 -0.38
CA ALA A 121 23.12 11.04 -1.24
C ALA A 121 23.52 11.07 -2.73
N ARG A 122 24.12 12.16 -3.20
CA ARG A 122 24.63 12.27 -4.58
C ARG A 122 25.86 11.41 -4.82
N ALA A 123 26.82 11.43 -3.89
CA ALA A 123 28.03 10.60 -3.99
C ALA A 123 27.70 9.10 -3.98
N ALA A 124 26.77 8.68 -3.13
CA ALA A 124 26.29 7.31 -3.08
C ALA A 124 25.62 6.88 -4.40
N GLN A 125 24.90 7.78 -5.09
CA GLN A 125 24.32 7.47 -6.41
C GLN A 125 25.38 7.31 -7.51
N LEU A 126 26.54 7.96 -7.39
CA LEU A 126 27.67 7.76 -8.30
C LEU A 126 28.40 6.45 -8.03
N LEU A 127 28.60 6.12 -6.74
CA LEU A 127 29.23 4.86 -6.31
C LEU A 127 28.34 3.64 -6.61
N PHE A 128 27.02 3.82 -6.53
CA PHE A 128 26.02 2.77 -6.73
C PHE A 128 24.97 3.25 -7.73
N PRO A 129 25.33 3.35 -9.02
CA PRO A 129 24.40 3.83 -10.05
C PRO A 129 23.19 2.91 -10.17
N ARG A 130 22.03 3.52 -10.48
CA ARG A 130 20.82 2.75 -10.76
C ARG A 130 21.07 1.83 -11.96
N LYS A 131 20.58 0.59 -11.87
CA LYS A 131 20.59 -0.34 -13.00
C LYS A 131 19.76 0.23 -14.14
N ARG A 132 20.25 0.06 -15.36
CA ARG A 132 19.58 0.41 -16.61
C ARG A 132 19.38 -0.84 -17.45
N GLY A 133 18.30 -0.87 -18.21
CA GLY A 133 18.06 -1.91 -19.19
C GLY A 133 19.17 -1.94 -20.23
N ALA A 134 19.57 -3.14 -20.62
CA ALA A 134 20.58 -3.42 -21.63
C ALA A 134 19.98 -4.12 -22.87
N GLY A 135 18.65 -4.23 -22.96
CA GLY A 135 17.94 -4.91 -24.05
C GLY A 135 17.79 -6.42 -23.85
N LEU A 136 17.94 -6.91 -22.62
CA LEU A 136 17.86 -8.34 -22.30
C LEU A 136 16.41 -8.81 -22.28
N ARG A 137 16.08 -9.80 -23.11
CA ARG A 137 14.73 -10.40 -23.13
C ARG A 137 14.81 -11.88 -22.81
N ALA A 138 14.23 -12.26 -21.68
CA ALA A 138 14.22 -13.65 -21.26
C ALA A 138 13.32 -14.49 -22.21
N PRO A 139 13.75 -15.69 -22.64
CA PRO A 139 12.96 -16.55 -23.52
C PRO A 139 11.61 -17.01 -22.93
N THR A 140 11.47 -16.93 -21.60
CA THR A 140 10.24 -17.34 -20.90
C THR A 140 9.26 -16.18 -20.68
N ALA A 141 9.57 -14.98 -21.17
CA ALA A 141 8.63 -13.87 -21.14
C ALA A 141 7.49 -14.12 -22.15
N VAL A 142 6.27 -13.81 -21.74
CA VAL A 142 5.07 -13.86 -22.60
C VAL A 142 4.65 -12.43 -22.88
N ILE A 143 4.59 -12.07 -24.17
CA ILE A 143 4.29 -10.71 -24.63
C ILE A 143 3.10 -10.78 -25.56
N GLY A 144 2.04 -10.04 -25.24
CA GLY A 144 0.84 -9.93 -26.07
C GLY A 144 1.05 -9.09 -27.33
N ASP A 145 0.04 -9.10 -28.19
CA ASP A 145 0.10 -8.42 -29.47
C ASP A 145 0.13 -6.89 -29.34
N GLY A 146 0.74 -6.23 -30.33
CA GLY A 146 0.73 -4.77 -30.44
C GLY A 146 1.60 -4.02 -29.42
N CYS A 147 2.48 -4.70 -28.70
CA CYS A 147 3.36 -4.05 -27.73
C CYS A 147 4.54 -3.31 -28.38
N GLY A 148 4.78 -2.06 -27.98
CA GLY A 148 6.00 -1.31 -28.27
C GLY A 148 7.02 -1.44 -27.13
N ILE A 149 8.03 -2.30 -27.30
CA ILE A 149 9.09 -2.49 -26.29
C ILE A 149 10.41 -2.00 -26.89
N ALA A 150 11.00 -0.97 -26.30
CA ALA A 150 12.27 -0.42 -26.75
C ALA A 150 13.39 -1.47 -26.79
N ASP A 151 14.33 -1.34 -27.73
CA ASP A 151 15.43 -2.29 -27.92
C ASP A 151 16.38 -2.34 -26.72
N THR A 152 16.44 -1.28 -25.92
CA THR A 152 17.25 -1.18 -24.69
C THR A 152 16.49 -1.58 -23.44
N ALA A 153 15.21 -1.95 -23.53
CA ALA A 153 14.43 -2.35 -22.36
C ALA A 153 14.70 -3.83 -22.00
N ASP A 154 14.84 -4.09 -20.70
CA ASP A 154 14.97 -5.45 -20.18
C ASP A 154 13.60 -6.04 -19.82
N VAL A 155 13.36 -7.27 -20.26
CA VAL A 155 12.19 -8.08 -19.89
C VAL A 155 12.69 -9.36 -19.22
N GLY A 156 12.50 -9.44 -17.91
CA GLY A 156 12.95 -10.53 -17.07
C GLY A 156 12.21 -11.85 -17.30
N ALA A 157 12.74 -12.91 -16.69
CA ALA A 157 12.18 -14.25 -16.80
C ALA A 157 10.73 -14.30 -16.30
N ASN A 158 9.89 -15.04 -17.03
CA ASN A 158 8.50 -15.30 -16.67
C ASN A 158 7.66 -14.03 -16.51
N VAL A 159 8.01 -12.93 -17.17
CA VAL A 159 7.14 -11.75 -17.23
C VAL A 159 5.91 -12.05 -18.08
N VAL A 160 4.75 -11.51 -17.69
CA VAL A 160 3.51 -11.47 -18.50
C VAL A 160 3.24 -10.05 -18.90
N ILE A 161 3.18 -9.80 -20.21
CA ILE A 161 2.77 -8.53 -20.78
C ILE A 161 1.52 -8.80 -21.62
N GLY A 162 0.44 -8.07 -21.32
CA GLY A 162 -0.80 -8.06 -22.09
C GLY A 162 -0.65 -7.42 -23.46
N CYS A 163 -1.75 -7.02 -24.08
CA CYS A 163 -1.75 -6.40 -25.41
C CYS A 163 -1.53 -4.88 -25.33
N ASN A 164 -0.94 -4.31 -26.38
CA ASN A 164 -0.76 -2.85 -26.54
C ASN A 164 -0.03 -2.18 -25.36
N VAL A 165 0.98 -2.87 -24.80
CA VAL A 165 1.80 -2.31 -23.73
C VAL A 165 3.02 -1.60 -24.31
N GLU A 166 3.31 -0.40 -23.80
CA GLU A 166 4.47 0.41 -24.17
C GLU A 166 5.53 0.39 -23.07
N ILE A 167 6.78 0.09 -23.42
CA ILE A 167 7.91 0.02 -22.50
C ILE A 167 9.06 0.86 -23.07
N GLY A 168 9.40 1.93 -22.36
CA GLY A 168 10.40 2.92 -22.76
C GLY A 168 11.86 2.43 -22.68
N HIS A 169 12.76 3.23 -23.26
CA HIS A 169 14.20 2.95 -23.29
C HIS A 169 14.79 2.71 -21.89
N GLU A 170 15.69 1.74 -21.79
CA GLU A 170 16.43 1.41 -20.56
C GLU A 170 15.54 1.05 -19.35
N ALA A 171 14.23 0.85 -19.55
CA ALA A 171 13.34 0.34 -18.52
C ALA A 171 13.69 -1.11 -18.20
N ILE A 172 13.43 -1.53 -16.97
CA ILE A 172 13.67 -2.91 -16.52
C ILE A 172 12.37 -3.47 -15.96
N ILE A 173 11.90 -4.56 -16.54
CA ILE A 173 10.79 -5.34 -16.03
C ILE A 173 11.34 -6.58 -15.33
N GLY A 174 11.30 -6.58 -14.01
CA GLY A 174 11.79 -7.67 -13.17
C GLY A 174 11.02 -8.98 -13.38
N PRO A 175 11.60 -10.12 -12.98
CA PRO A 175 11.01 -11.43 -13.24
C PRO A 175 9.65 -11.61 -12.55
N GLY A 176 8.74 -12.33 -13.23
CA GLY A 176 7.42 -12.66 -12.70
C GLY A 176 6.45 -11.48 -12.58
N CYS A 177 6.77 -10.30 -13.12
CA CYS A 177 5.81 -9.20 -13.23
C CYS A 177 4.62 -9.58 -14.11
N VAL A 178 3.45 -9.03 -13.80
CA VAL A 178 2.23 -9.15 -14.60
C VAL A 178 1.75 -7.76 -14.98
N ILE A 179 1.75 -7.46 -16.27
CA ILE A 179 1.37 -6.15 -16.82
C ILE A 179 0.15 -6.39 -17.72
N GLU A 180 -1.00 -5.89 -17.32
CA GLU A 180 -2.24 -5.99 -18.10
C GLU A 180 -2.24 -5.05 -19.32
N ASP A 181 -3.26 -5.19 -20.16
CA ASP A 181 -3.37 -4.49 -21.43
C ASP A 181 -3.29 -2.96 -21.30
N ASN A 182 -2.81 -2.31 -22.37
CA ASN A 182 -2.82 -0.86 -22.55
C ASN A 182 -2.00 -0.08 -21.49
N CYS A 183 -1.07 -0.74 -20.79
CA CYS A 183 -0.17 -0.08 -19.86
C CYS A 183 0.96 0.66 -20.58
N SER A 184 1.50 1.71 -19.95
CA SER A 184 2.66 2.46 -20.45
C SER A 184 3.69 2.64 -19.34
N ILE A 185 4.95 2.32 -19.61
CA ILE A 185 6.05 2.38 -18.66
C ILE A 185 7.16 3.26 -19.26
N GLY A 186 7.45 4.40 -18.61
CA GLY A 186 8.44 5.37 -19.07
C GLY A 186 9.89 4.88 -19.04
N ALA A 187 10.76 5.63 -19.69
CA ALA A 187 12.18 5.32 -19.81
C ALA A 187 12.88 5.25 -18.45
N GLY A 188 13.86 4.34 -18.32
CA GLY A 188 14.65 4.16 -17.11
C GLY A 188 13.86 3.65 -15.88
N THR A 189 12.55 3.42 -15.99
CA THR A 189 11.72 2.89 -14.91
C THR A 189 12.05 1.44 -14.63
N TYR A 190 12.21 1.11 -13.36
CA TYR A 190 12.50 -0.24 -12.89
C TYR A 190 11.36 -0.80 -12.06
N LEU A 191 10.66 -1.78 -12.63
CA LEU A 191 9.78 -2.67 -11.87
C LEU A 191 10.61 -3.82 -11.33
N LYS A 192 10.74 -3.95 -10.01
CA LYS A 192 11.35 -5.14 -9.41
C LYS A 192 10.46 -6.37 -9.60
N ALA A 193 10.93 -7.53 -9.17
CA ALA A 193 10.24 -8.80 -9.36
C ALA A 193 8.80 -8.78 -8.83
N ARG A 194 7.88 -9.45 -9.54
CA ARG A 194 6.49 -9.67 -9.11
C ARG A 194 5.71 -8.37 -8.83
N VAL A 195 5.89 -7.33 -9.64
CA VAL A 195 4.99 -6.18 -9.67
C VAL A 195 3.78 -6.50 -10.54
N SER A 196 2.59 -6.08 -10.12
CA SER A 196 1.35 -6.22 -10.91
C SER A 196 0.82 -4.85 -11.34
N LEU A 197 0.67 -4.63 -12.65
CA LEU A 197 0.04 -3.43 -13.20
C LEU A 197 -1.31 -3.82 -13.82
N GLY A 198 -2.40 -3.22 -13.32
CA GLY A 198 -3.74 -3.35 -13.86
C GLY A 198 -3.95 -2.50 -15.11
N GLU A 199 -4.96 -2.87 -15.90
CA GLU A 199 -5.22 -2.35 -17.24
C GLU A 199 -5.16 -0.81 -17.33
N GLY A 200 -4.40 -0.31 -18.31
CA GLY A 200 -4.33 1.12 -18.61
C GLY A 200 -3.48 1.94 -17.63
N THR A 201 -2.73 1.30 -16.74
CA THR A 201 -1.81 2.00 -15.82
C THR A 201 -0.69 2.69 -16.56
N VAL A 202 -0.40 3.94 -16.18
CA VAL A 202 0.70 4.74 -16.75
C VAL A 202 1.72 5.04 -15.68
N LEU A 203 2.98 4.71 -15.94
CA LEU A 203 4.14 5.07 -15.13
C LEU A 203 5.05 6.01 -15.94
N GLY A 204 5.49 7.09 -15.31
CA GLY A 204 6.46 8.03 -15.87
C GLY A 204 7.86 7.43 -15.97
N GLU A 205 8.83 8.31 -16.19
CA GLU A 205 10.25 7.95 -16.33
C GLU A 205 10.90 7.79 -14.96
N GLU A 206 11.97 7.02 -14.87
CA GLU A 206 12.84 6.98 -13.67
C GLU A 206 12.15 6.53 -12.38
N CYS A 207 11.02 5.83 -12.50
CA CYS A 207 10.31 5.27 -11.36
C CYS A 207 11.01 4.00 -10.83
N LEU A 208 10.87 3.74 -9.54
CA LEU A 208 11.30 2.49 -8.92
C LEU A 208 10.12 1.85 -8.20
N VAL A 209 9.66 0.69 -8.69
CA VAL A 209 8.55 -0.04 -8.08
C VAL A 209 9.09 -1.32 -7.45
N HIS A 210 8.92 -1.44 -6.13
CA HIS A 210 9.44 -2.55 -5.35
C HIS A 210 8.56 -3.81 -5.45
N PRO A 211 9.09 -4.99 -5.07
CA PRO A 211 8.41 -6.26 -5.28
C PRO A 211 7.01 -6.31 -4.66
N GLY A 212 6.10 -7.01 -5.34
CA GLY A 212 4.73 -7.24 -4.88
C GLY A 212 3.79 -6.05 -5.01
N ALA A 213 4.26 -4.84 -5.38
CA ALA A 213 3.35 -3.71 -5.55
C ALA A 213 2.24 -4.02 -6.58
N VAL A 214 1.01 -3.59 -6.28
CA VAL A 214 -0.17 -3.74 -7.14
C VAL A 214 -0.71 -2.36 -7.48
N ILE A 215 -0.69 -2.00 -8.76
CA ILE A 215 -1.05 -0.65 -9.22
C ILE A 215 -2.12 -0.78 -10.28
N GLY A 216 -3.26 -0.10 -10.12
CA GLY A 216 -4.35 -0.12 -11.09
C GLY A 216 -5.43 -1.16 -10.83
N SER A 217 -5.50 -1.74 -9.63
CA SER A 217 -6.63 -2.60 -9.23
C SER A 217 -7.90 -1.78 -9.00
N ASP A 218 -9.06 -2.46 -8.94
CA ASP A 218 -10.34 -1.79 -8.79
C ASP A 218 -10.47 -1.08 -7.43
N GLY A 219 -10.90 0.18 -7.43
CA GLY A 219 -11.34 0.90 -6.24
C GLY A 219 -12.51 0.27 -5.48
N PHE A 220 -12.67 0.69 -4.22
CA PHE A 220 -13.83 0.38 -3.37
C PHE A 220 -15.10 1.18 -3.75
N GLY A 221 -15.62 0.99 -4.96
CA GLY A 221 -16.88 1.59 -5.41
C GLY A 221 -18.03 0.59 -5.43
N PHE A 222 -18.98 0.71 -4.50
CA PHE A 222 -20.17 -0.13 -4.42
C PHE A 222 -21.43 0.69 -4.14
N ALA A 223 -22.53 0.34 -4.80
CA ALA A 223 -23.86 0.80 -4.46
C ALA A 223 -24.54 -0.21 -3.52
N ASN A 224 -25.30 0.26 -2.54
CA ASN A 224 -26.06 -0.63 -1.65
C ASN A 224 -27.50 -0.75 -2.17
N ASN A 225 -27.91 -1.97 -2.49
CA ASN A 225 -29.28 -2.34 -2.83
C ASN A 225 -29.84 -3.24 -1.71
N ARG A 226 -30.47 -2.61 -0.70
CA ARG A 226 -31.14 -3.29 0.43
C ARG A 226 -30.25 -4.35 1.12
N GLY A 227 -29.02 -3.98 1.43
CA GLY A 227 -28.05 -4.88 2.07
C GLY A 227 -27.21 -5.70 1.11
N ARG A 228 -27.55 -5.79 -0.18
CA ARG A 228 -26.69 -6.35 -1.22
C ARG A 228 -25.77 -5.27 -1.80
N TRP A 229 -24.49 -5.57 -1.96
CA TRP A 229 -23.52 -4.64 -2.56
C TRP A 229 -23.40 -4.91 -4.05
N GLU A 230 -23.66 -3.89 -4.86
CA GLU A 230 -23.51 -3.93 -6.32
C GLU A 230 -22.23 -3.18 -6.71
N LYS A 231 -21.31 -3.88 -7.38
CA LYS A 231 -20.02 -3.31 -7.78
C LYS A 231 -20.23 -2.22 -8.84
N ILE A 232 -19.64 -1.05 -8.59
CA ILE A 232 -19.58 0.03 -9.57
C ILE A 232 -18.32 -0.20 -10.42
N PRO A 233 -18.43 -0.33 -11.76
CA PRO A 233 -17.27 -0.47 -12.63
C PRO A 233 -16.28 0.69 -12.43
N GLN A 234 -15.00 0.35 -12.24
CA GLN A 234 -13.92 1.31 -12.04
C GLN A 234 -13.25 1.56 -13.39
N VAL A 235 -13.73 2.56 -14.13
CA VAL A 235 -13.31 2.80 -15.52
C VAL A 235 -12.13 3.76 -15.65
N GLY A 236 -11.70 4.34 -14.53
CA GLY A 236 -10.55 5.24 -14.44
C GLY A 236 -9.21 4.55 -14.64
N ARG A 237 -8.10 5.28 -14.49
CA ARG A 237 -6.74 4.69 -14.53
C ARG A 237 -5.94 5.10 -13.30
N VAL A 238 -4.74 4.55 -13.17
CA VAL A 238 -3.68 5.11 -12.34
C VAL A 238 -2.66 5.80 -13.24
N ILE A 239 -2.33 7.05 -12.94
CA ILE A 239 -1.26 7.82 -13.60
C ILE A 239 -0.21 8.16 -12.56
N ILE A 240 0.98 7.58 -12.71
CA ILE A 240 2.15 7.88 -11.89
C ILE A 240 3.12 8.70 -12.73
N GLY A 241 3.54 9.84 -12.19
CA GLY A 241 4.54 10.71 -12.80
C GLY A 241 5.96 10.16 -12.73
N SER A 242 6.95 10.96 -13.12
CA SER A 242 8.35 10.55 -13.19
C SER A 242 9.04 10.60 -11.82
N PHE A 243 10.14 9.86 -11.65
CA PHE A 243 10.94 9.79 -10.42
C PHE A 243 10.12 9.36 -9.19
N VAL A 244 9.08 8.55 -9.36
CA VAL A 244 8.28 8.05 -8.24
C VAL A 244 8.85 6.72 -7.74
N ASP A 245 9.05 6.63 -6.42
CA ASP A 245 9.41 5.35 -5.80
C ASP A 245 8.17 4.78 -5.10
N VAL A 246 7.82 3.52 -5.40
CA VAL A 246 6.72 2.78 -4.80
C VAL A 246 7.28 1.59 -4.03
N GLY A 247 7.07 1.59 -2.71
CA GLY A 247 7.53 0.53 -1.82
C GLY A 247 6.86 -0.81 -2.05
N ALA A 248 7.45 -1.84 -1.44
CA ALA A 248 7.03 -3.24 -1.58
C ALA A 248 5.61 -3.44 -1.07
N ASN A 249 4.85 -4.28 -1.78
CA ASN A 249 3.45 -4.62 -1.51
C ASN A 249 2.47 -3.43 -1.49
N THR A 250 2.90 -2.22 -1.84
CA THR A 250 1.99 -1.06 -1.89
C THR A 250 0.88 -1.28 -2.93
N THR A 251 -0.35 -0.92 -2.57
CA THR A 251 -1.55 -1.05 -3.41
C THR A 251 -2.07 0.33 -3.81
N ILE A 252 -2.32 0.56 -5.10
CA ILE A 252 -2.84 1.83 -5.63
C ILE A 252 -4.04 1.54 -6.53
N ASP A 253 -5.23 1.88 -6.07
CA ASP A 253 -6.47 1.62 -6.79
C ASP A 253 -6.68 2.63 -7.94
N ARG A 254 -7.23 2.17 -9.06
CA ARG A 254 -7.69 3.01 -10.17
C ARG A 254 -8.93 3.80 -9.79
N GLY A 255 -9.13 4.95 -10.43
CA GLY A 255 -10.31 5.80 -10.22
C GLY A 255 -11.63 5.12 -10.62
N THR A 256 -12.73 5.47 -9.94
CA THR A 256 -14.09 5.07 -10.35
C THR A 256 -14.48 5.76 -11.66
N VAL A 257 -14.37 7.09 -11.68
CA VAL A 257 -14.48 7.96 -12.86
C VAL A 257 -13.33 8.98 -12.79
N GLY A 258 -12.56 9.16 -13.86
CA GLY A 258 -11.30 9.93 -13.80
C GLY A 258 -10.14 9.08 -13.26
N ASN A 259 -8.99 9.69 -12.95
CA ASN A 259 -7.77 8.95 -12.63
C ASN A 259 -7.36 9.10 -11.17
N THR A 260 -6.73 8.07 -10.61
CA THR A 260 -5.86 8.21 -9.44
C THR A 260 -4.51 8.72 -9.95
N VAL A 261 -3.99 9.80 -9.37
CA VAL A 261 -2.79 10.49 -9.86
C VAL A 261 -1.75 10.62 -8.75
N ILE A 262 -0.56 10.08 -9.01
CA ILE A 262 0.64 10.23 -8.19
C ILE A 262 1.60 11.11 -8.98
N ARG A 263 1.91 12.32 -8.49
CA ARG A 263 2.76 13.27 -9.22
C ARG A 263 4.24 12.94 -9.12
N ASP A 264 5.03 13.62 -9.95
CA ASP A 264 6.47 13.46 -10.03
C ASP A 264 7.17 13.55 -8.67
N GLY A 265 8.20 12.73 -8.48
CA GLY A 265 9.08 12.78 -7.32
C GLY A 265 8.49 12.22 -6.02
N VAL A 266 7.21 11.79 -5.99
CA VAL A 266 6.60 11.17 -4.80
C VAL A 266 7.36 9.91 -4.37
N LYS A 267 7.43 9.69 -3.06
CA LYS A 267 8.07 8.52 -2.44
C LYS A 267 7.05 7.85 -1.53
N LEU A 268 6.69 6.62 -1.85
CA LEU A 268 5.78 5.78 -1.09
C LEU A 268 6.59 4.65 -0.49
N ASP A 269 6.50 4.48 0.83
CA ASP A 269 7.09 3.35 1.53
C ASP A 269 6.30 2.05 1.27
N ASN A 270 6.73 0.97 1.91
CA ASN A 270 6.13 -0.35 1.83
C ASN A 270 4.73 -0.39 2.47
N GLN A 271 3.90 -1.32 2.02
CA GLN A 271 2.57 -1.61 2.61
C GLN A 271 1.64 -0.40 2.72
N ILE A 272 1.74 0.53 1.77
CA ILE A 272 0.79 1.65 1.65
C ILE A 272 -0.43 1.19 0.87
N HIS A 273 -1.60 1.76 1.19
CA HIS A 273 -2.78 1.70 0.35
C HIS A 273 -3.21 3.10 -0.08
N ILE A 274 -3.34 3.31 -1.40
CA ILE A 274 -3.91 4.51 -2.00
C ILE A 274 -5.24 4.13 -2.65
N ALA A 275 -6.34 4.66 -2.12
CA ALA A 275 -7.67 4.43 -2.65
C ALA A 275 -7.91 5.13 -4.00
N HIS A 276 -9.04 4.79 -4.62
CA HIS A 276 -9.45 5.34 -5.91
C HIS A 276 -9.67 6.87 -5.88
N ASN A 277 -9.42 7.51 -7.03
CA ASN A 277 -9.65 8.94 -7.26
C ASN A 277 -8.82 9.87 -6.38
N VAL A 278 -7.71 9.38 -5.83
CA VAL A 278 -6.76 10.22 -5.10
C VAL A 278 -5.94 11.02 -6.10
N GLU A 279 -5.98 12.35 -5.97
CA GLU A 279 -5.03 13.26 -6.61
C GLU A 279 -4.03 13.75 -5.55
N GLY A 280 -2.91 13.03 -5.40
CA GLY A 280 -1.95 13.31 -4.33
C GLY A 280 -0.70 14.07 -4.82
N HIS A 281 -0.48 15.29 -4.31
CA HIS A 281 0.88 15.84 -4.07
C HIS A 281 0.86 17.07 -3.14
N PHE A 282 1.84 17.14 -2.24
CA PHE A 282 2.36 18.38 -1.66
C PHE A 282 3.87 18.45 -1.97
N PRO A 283 4.34 19.33 -2.87
CA PRO A 283 5.76 19.47 -3.15
C PRO A 283 6.55 19.76 -1.86
N GLY A 284 7.57 18.93 -1.59
CA GLY A 284 8.45 19.08 -0.43
C GLY A 284 8.00 18.42 0.88
N LYS A 285 6.88 17.67 0.89
CA LYS A 285 6.41 16.94 2.08
C LYS A 285 6.09 15.48 1.73
N PRO A 286 6.90 14.48 2.16
CA PRO A 286 6.53 13.07 2.01
C PRO A 286 5.18 12.80 2.70
N ILE A 287 4.37 11.90 2.12
CA ILE A 287 3.14 11.44 2.76
C ILE A 287 3.56 10.52 3.91
N MET A 288 3.74 11.11 5.09
CA MET A 288 3.59 10.40 6.35
C MET A 288 2.07 10.12 6.55
N PRO A 289 1.68 8.99 7.15
CA PRO A 289 0.27 8.72 7.47
C PRO A 289 -0.38 9.96 8.07
N GLY A 290 -1.49 10.45 7.49
CA GLY A 290 -2.06 11.75 7.84
C GLY A 290 -2.37 11.92 9.35
N VAL A 291 -2.60 10.80 10.04
CA VAL A 291 -2.71 10.72 11.51
C VAL A 291 -1.41 11.13 12.20
N LEU A 292 -0.27 10.59 11.77
CA LEU A 292 1.05 10.93 12.31
C LEU A 292 1.45 12.37 12.01
N ILE A 293 1.07 12.92 10.84
CA ILE A 293 1.31 14.34 10.52
C ILE A 293 0.48 15.25 11.44
N MET A 294 -0.80 14.94 11.62
CA MET A 294 -1.70 15.71 12.48
C MET A 294 -1.29 15.61 13.95
N GLU A 295 -0.88 14.43 14.42
CA GLU A 295 -0.30 14.26 15.75
C GLU A 295 1.02 15.04 15.90
N SER A 296 1.93 14.95 14.92
CA SER A 296 3.21 15.65 14.95
C SER A 296 3.03 17.17 14.91
N LEU A 297 2.10 17.69 14.11
CA LEU A 297 1.76 19.12 14.07
C LEU A 297 1.11 19.57 15.39
N ALA A 298 0.19 18.79 15.95
CA ALA A 298 -0.43 19.09 17.24
C ALA A 298 0.60 19.10 18.37
N GLN A 299 1.51 18.13 18.40
CA GLN A 299 2.61 18.05 19.38
C GLN A 299 3.61 19.19 19.20
N THR A 300 3.98 19.52 17.95
CA THR A 300 4.91 20.62 17.63
C THR A 300 4.31 21.98 17.96
N CYS A 301 3.04 22.23 17.63
CA CYS A 301 2.34 23.45 18.01
C CYS A 301 2.17 23.56 19.54
N GLY A 302 1.92 22.46 20.24
CA GLY A 302 1.88 22.41 21.71
C GLY A 302 3.22 22.77 22.34
N LEU A 303 4.32 22.19 21.84
CA LEU A 303 5.69 22.49 22.27
C LEU A 303 6.09 23.93 21.93
N TYR A 304 5.71 24.44 20.76
CA TYR A 304 5.96 25.81 20.36
C TYR A 304 5.21 26.80 21.26
N ALA A 305 3.93 26.57 21.54
CA ALA A 305 3.13 27.36 22.47
C ALA A 305 3.72 27.35 23.89
N PHE A 306 4.24 26.21 24.34
CA PHE A 306 4.95 26.07 25.62
C PHE A 306 6.27 26.87 25.65
N SER A 307 7.07 26.79 24.58
CA SER A 307 8.37 27.48 24.49
C SER A 307 8.28 29.00 24.29
N SER A 308 7.13 29.48 23.83
CA SER A 308 6.89 30.90 23.54
C SER A 308 6.18 31.66 24.67
N HIS A 309 5.80 30.97 25.75
CA HIS A 309 5.33 31.59 27.00
C HIS A 309 6.46 31.58 28.06
N PRO A 310 6.79 32.73 28.68
CA PRO A 310 7.71 32.76 29.81
C PRO A 310 7.03 32.12 31.02
N ALA A 311 7.42 30.88 31.35
CA ALA A 311 6.80 30.12 32.43
C ALA A 311 6.93 30.87 33.77
N SER A 312 5.80 31.15 34.41
CA SER A 312 5.75 31.62 35.79
C SER A 312 5.89 30.43 36.76
N GLU A 313 6.34 30.67 37.99
CA GLU A 313 6.44 29.63 39.04
C GLU A 313 5.08 28.94 39.35
N GLN A 314 3.96 29.51 38.93
CA GLN A 314 2.62 28.93 39.05
C GLN A 314 2.30 27.86 38.00
N ASP A 315 3.03 27.78 36.88
CA ASP A 315 2.76 26.85 35.77
C ASP A 315 3.19 25.41 36.07
N LYS A 316 4.02 25.19 37.10
CA LYS A 316 4.49 23.86 37.54
C LYS A 316 3.44 23.03 38.29
N LYS A 317 2.22 23.55 38.51
CA LYS A 317 1.15 22.90 39.30
C LYS A 317 -0.03 22.36 38.49
N TYR A 318 -0.08 22.53 37.17
CA TYR A 318 -1.21 22.13 36.34
C TYR A 318 -0.85 20.98 35.38
N LEU A 319 -1.72 19.96 35.31
CA LEU A 319 -1.70 18.93 34.29
C LEU A 319 -2.54 19.41 33.11
N TYR A 320 -1.90 19.74 31.98
CA TYR A 320 -2.60 20.19 30.78
C TYR A 320 -2.99 18.98 29.92
N LEU A 321 -4.29 18.84 29.64
CA LEU A 321 -4.86 17.74 28.85
C LEU A 321 -5.36 18.30 27.51
N PHE A 322 -5.11 17.60 26.41
CA PHE A 322 -5.68 17.93 25.11
C PHE A 322 -7.19 17.66 25.11
N ALA A 323 -8.00 18.70 24.94
CA ALA A 323 -9.43 18.57 24.71
C ALA A 323 -9.73 18.50 23.20
N GLY A 324 -10.44 17.46 22.77
CA GLY A 324 -10.86 17.31 21.38
C GLY A 324 -11.82 18.43 20.95
N ILE A 325 -11.72 18.87 19.70
CA ILE A 325 -12.68 19.79 19.09
C ILE A 325 -13.72 18.94 18.35
N ASP A 326 -14.95 18.92 18.87
CA ASP A 326 -16.08 18.28 18.22
C ASP A 326 -16.93 19.33 17.47
N LYS A 327 -17.38 19.00 16.25
CA LYS A 327 -18.25 19.83 15.36
C LYS A 327 -17.63 21.07 14.68
N ALA A 328 -16.33 21.11 14.40
CA ALA A 328 -15.79 22.12 13.49
C ALA A 328 -16.27 21.86 12.04
N ARG A 329 -16.83 22.88 11.36
CA ARG A 329 -17.26 22.81 9.94
C ARG A 329 -16.50 23.84 9.10
N PHE A 330 -16.03 23.43 7.92
CA PHE A 330 -15.50 24.35 6.92
C PHE A 330 -16.62 25.22 6.33
N ARG A 331 -16.36 26.53 6.18
CA ARG A 331 -17.38 27.55 5.85
C ARG A 331 -17.82 27.54 4.38
N LYS A 332 -17.22 26.71 3.50
CA LYS A 332 -17.65 26.52 2.10
C LYS A 332 -17.29 25.12 1.58
N ALA A 333 -18.26 24.45 0.97
CA ALA A 333 -18.07 23.21 0.22
C ALA A 333 -17.62 23.51 -1.23
N PRO A 334 -16.66 22.77 -1.81
CA PRO A 334 -16.41 22.81 -3.25
C PRO A 334 -17.59 22.16 -3.99
N LYS A 335 -18.12 22.82 -5.01
CA LYS A 335 -19.13 22.28 -5.93
C LYS A 335 -18.43 21.81 -7.22
N PRO A 336 -18.69 20.60 -7.72
CA PRO A 336 -18.35 20.24 -9.09
C PRO A 336 -19.37 20.87 -10.06
N MET A 337 -18.90 21.55 -11.11
CA MET A 337 -19.73 21.96 -12.26
C MET A 337 -19.41 21.07 -13.47
N TRP A 338 -20.48 20.42 -13.96
CA TRP A 338 -20.81 19.96 -15.31
C TRP A 338 -19.86 19.03 -16.11
N MET A 339 -20.41 17.83 -16.36
CA MET A 339 -20.16 16.98 -17.53
C MET A 339 -21.09 17.40 -18.68
N ALA A 340 -20.58 17.43 -19.91
CA ALA A 340 -21.37 17.20 -21.12
C ALA A 340 -20.50 16.63 -22.25
N SER A 341 -21.06 15.60 -22.89
CA SER A 341 -20.74 14.99 -24.18
C SER A 341 -19.37 14.35 -24.39
N TRP A 342 -19.26 13.04 -24.16
CA TRP A 342 -18.55 12.11 -25.06
C TRP A 342 -19.25 10.74 -25.00
N TRP A 343 -20.31 10.60 -25.78
CA TRP A 343 -20.82 9.31 -26.24
C TRP A 343 -20.41 9.17 -27.69
N HIS A 344 -19.42 8.30 -27.96
CA HIS A 344 -19.14 7.57 -29.21
C HIS A 344 -17.64 7.25 -29.30
N ARG A 345 -17.18 6.22 -28.59
CA ARG A 345 -16.02 5.35 -28.95
C ARG A 345 -15.79 4.21 -27.94
N LEU A 346 -16.82 3.42 -27.67
CA LEU A 346 -16.67 2.14 -26.94
C LEU A 346 -17.40 1.02 -27.69
N LYS A 347 -16.99 0.82 -28.95
CA LYS A 347 -17.38 -0.35 -29.74
C LYS A 347 -16.16 -0.92 -30.45
N SER A 348 -15.13 -1.33 -29.69
CA SER A 348 -14.06 -2.20 -30.21
C SER A 348 -13.09 -2.74 -29.14
N CYS A 349 -13.52 -2.96 -27.89
CA CYS A 349 -12.66 -3.62 -26.89
C CYS A 349 -13.46 -4.57 -25.98
N ALA A 350 -14.31 -5.40 -26.59
CA ALA A 350 -15.09 -6.42 -25.90
C ALA A 350 -14.73 -7.85 -26.34
N LEU A 351 -13.63 -8.03 -27.08
CA LEU A 351 -13.29 -9.30 -27.73
C LEU A 351 -11.79 -9.57 -27.68
N SER A 352 -11.22 -9.74 -26.49
CA SER A 352 -9.95 -10.49 -26.32
C SER A 352 -9.63 -10.90 -24.88
N ARG A 353 -10.60 -11.07 -23.97
CA ARG A 353 -10.35 -11.86 -22.74
C ARG A 353 -10.37 -13.34 -23.06
N ARG A 354 -9.45 -13.77 -23.93
CA ARG A 354 -9.15 -15.18 -24.15
C ARG A 354 -7.94 -15.54 -23.29
N TRP A 355 -8.08 -15.32 -21.98
CA TRP A 355 -7.26 -16.08 -21.05
C TRP A 355 -7.63 -17.55 -21.29
N LEU A 356 -6.65 -18.44 -21.34
CA LEU A 356 -6.92 -19.82 -20.93
C LEU A 356 -7.67 -19.71 -19.60
N LEU A 357 -8.74 -20.49 -19.40
CA LEU A 357 -9.41 -20.56 -18.10
C LEU A 357 -8.33 -20.70 -17.00
N ILE A 358 -7.29 -21.50 -17.23
CA ILE A 358 -6.16 -21.63 -16.32
C ILE A 358 -4.86 -21.25 -17.04
N ASP A 359 -4.14 -20.25 -16.55
CA ASP A 359 -2.83 -19.90 -17.08
C ASP A 359 -1.86 -21.08 -16.94
N PRO A 360 -1.08 -21.43 -17.99
CA PRO A 360 -0.23 -22.62 -17.98
C PRO A 360 0.92 -22.56 -16.96
N ARG A 361 1.16 -21.41 -16.33
CA ARG A 361 2.17 -21.23 -15.28
C ARG A 361 1.56 -21.22 -13.88
N ALA A 362 0.25 -21.38 -13.76
CA ALA A 362 -0.36 -21.78 -12.51
C ALA A 362 0.06 -23.23 -12.19
N ILE A 363 0.38 -23.49 -10.93
CA ILE A 363 0.71 -24.83 -10.44
C ILE A 363 -0.53 -25.33 -9.70
N ILE A 364 -1.16 -26.36 -10.25
CA ILE A 364 -2.34 -26.97 -9.65
C ILE A 364 -1.97 -28.40 -9.32
N ASP A 365 -2.08 -28.74 -8.04
CA ASP A 365 -1.88 -30.11 -7.58
C ASP A 365 -2.93 -31.04 -8.23
N PRO A 366 -2.56 -32.23 -8.73
CA PRO A 366 -3.50 -33.17 -9.33
C PRO A 366 -4.65 -33.61 -8.42
N ALA A 367 -4.50 -33.51 -7.09
CA ALA A 367 -5.56 -33.83 -6.13
C ALA A 367 -6.56 -32.67 -5.93
N ALA A 368 -6.26 -31.47 -6.39
CA ALA A 368 -7.17 -30.34 -6.33
C ALA A 368 -8.39 -30.56 -7.24
N LYS A 369 -9.56 -30.08 -6.80
CA LYS A 369 -10.81 -30.15 -7.57
C LYS A 369 -11.23 -28.74 -7.97
N ILE A 370 -11.25 -28.50 -9.28
CA ILE A 370 -11.57 -27.21 -9.88
C ILE A 370 -12.93 -27.29 -10.56
N GLY A 371 -13.85 -26.40 -10.19
CA GLY A 371 -15.18 -26.28 -10.77
C GLY A 371 -15.20 -25.77 -12.22
N GLU A 372 -16.38 -25.76 -12.82
CA GLU A 372 -16.61 -25.27 -14.18
C GLU A 372 -16.45 -23.74 -14.24
N GLY A 373 -15.88 -23.24 -15.33
CA GLY A 373 -15.77 -21.79 -15.54
C GLY A 373 -14.77 -21.07 -14.63
N VAL A 374 -13.99 -21.79 -13.82
CA VAL A 374 -12.97 -21.21 -12.94
C VAL A 374 -11.82 -20.62 -13.75
N SER A 375 -11.39 -19.42 -13.38
CA SER A 375 -10.18 -18.80 -13.92
C SER A 375 -9.03 -18.75 -12.90
N ILE A 376 -7.80 -19.06 -13.34
CA ILE A 376 -6.59 -19.04 -12.48
C ILE A 376 -5.45 -18.32 -13.18
N GLY A 377 -4.98 -17.24 -12.57
CA GLY A 377 -3.91 -16.39 -13.09
C GLY A 377 -2.51 -16.97 -12.94
N ALA A 378 -1.56 -16.36 -13.65
CA ALA A 378 -0.17 -16.80 -13.69
C ALA A 378 0.47 -16.90 -12.30
N PHE A 379 1.31 -17.92 -12.10
CA PHE A 379 2.09 -18.16 -10.87
C PHE A 379 1.26 -18.46 -9.62
N SER A 380 -0.05 -18.60 -9.75
CA SER A 380 -0.87 -19.05 -8.63
C SER A 380 -0.64 -20.52 -8.36
N ILE A 381 -0.70 -20.89 -7.09
CA ILE A 381 -0.50 -22.24 -6.60
C ILE A 381 -1.80 -22.70 -5.94
N VAL A 382 -2.33 -23.82 -6.40
CA VAL A 382 -3.44 -24.53 -5.77
C VAL A 382 -2.91 -25.87 -5.29
N GLY A 383 -2.77 -26.02 -3.97
CA GLY A 383 -2.22 -27.22 -3.35
C GLY A 383 -3.18 -28.42 -3.34
N ALA A 384 -2.69 -29.56 -2.85
CA ALA A 384 -3.48 -30.76 -2.65
C ALA A 384 -4.68 -30.50 -1.72
N ASP A 385 -5.74 -31.30 -1.87
CA ASP A 385 -6.96 -31.25 -1.04
C ASP A 385 -7.69 -29.89 -1.03
N VAL A 386 -7.47 -29.08 -2.07
CA VAL A 386 -8.24 -27.87 -2.33
C VAL A 386 -9.43 -28.19 -3.23
N VAL A 387 -10.60 -27.64 -2.89
CA VAL A 387 -11.81 -27.66 -3.71
C VAL A 387 -12.22 -26.22 -4.00
N ILE A 388 -12.33 -25.86 -5.28
CA ILE A 388 -12.79 -24.55 -5.75
C ILE A 388 -14.09 -24.74 -6.53
N GLY A 389 -15.18 -24.10 -6.10
CA GLY A 389 -16.48 -24.12 -6.77
C GLY A 389 -16.50 -23.38 -8.10
N ASP A 390 -17.63 -23.46 -8.80
CA ASP A 390 -17.78 -22.98 -10.17
C ASP A 390 -17.63 -21.45 -10.27
N GLY A 391 -17.14 -20.96 -11.42
CA GLY A 391 -17.10 -19.54 -11.74
C GLY A 391 -16.17 -18.69 -10.86
N CYS A 392 -15.28 -19.30 -10.06
CA CYS A 392 -14.31 -18.55 -9.27
C CYS A 392 -13.25 -17.86 -10.14
N GLU A 393 -12.79 -16.69 -9.71
CA GLU A 393 -11.70 -15.94 -10.33
C GLU A 393 -10.51 -15.85 -9.38
N ILE A 394 -9.42 -16.56 -9.68
CA ILE A 394 -8.18 -16.54 -8.90
C ILE A 394 -7.14 -15.71 -9.65
N GLY A 395 -6.74 -14.57 -9.08
CA GLY A 395 -5.71 -13.68 -9.64
C GLY A 395 -4.32 -14.32 -9.65
N PRO A 396 -3.32 -13.66 -10.26
CA PRO A 396 -1.95 -14.17 -10.29
C PRO A 396 -1.27 -14.13 -8.91
N HIS A 397 -0.26 -14.98 -8.73
CA HIS A 397 0.53 -15.11 -7.48
C HIS A 397 -0.28 -15.43 -6.23
N VAL A 398 -1.48 -16.00 -6.37
CA VAL A 398 -2.30 -16.46 -5.24
C VAL A 398 -1.82 -17.82 -4.78
N VAL A 399 -1.77 -18.05 -3.47
CA VAL A 399 -1.52 -19.38 -2.91
C VAL A 399 -2.79 -19.85 -2.19
N ILE A 400 -3.28 -21.03 -2.56
CA ILE A 400 -4.39 -21.71 -1.89
C ILE A 400 -3.90 -23.08 -1.44
N ASN A 401 -3.82 -23.29 -0.13
CA ASN A 401 -3.37 -24.55 0.46
C ASN A 401 -4.56 -25.32 1.04
N GLY A 402 -4.51 -26.65 0.93
CA GLY A 402 -5.51 -27.53 1.51
C GLY A 402 -5.18 -27.95 2.94
N PRO A 403 -6.15 -28.59 3.64
CA PRO A 403 -7.53 -28.84 3.21
C PRO A 403 -8.37 -27.55 3.20
N THR A 404 -8.88 -27.17 2.02
CA THR A 404 -9.68 -25.94 1.84
C THR A 404 -10.83 -26.22 0.89
N ARG A 405 -12.03 -25.81 1.27
CA ARG A 405 -13.24 -25.86 0.43
C ARG A 405 -13.75 -24.45 0.21
N MET A 406 -13.73 -24.00 -1.03
CA MET A 406 -14.25 -22.70 -1.46
C MET A 406 -15.47 -22.92 -2.35
N GLY A 407 -16.57 -22.22 -2.02
CA GLY A 407 -17.79 -22.22 -2.82
C GLY A 407 -17.63 -21.57 -4.19
N SER A 408 -18.75 -21.22 -4.81
CA SER A 408 -18.80 -20.71 -6.19
C SER A 408 -18.70 -19.19 -6.26
N GLU A 409 -18.30 -18.67 -7.44
CA GLU A 409 -18.28 -17.25 -7.77
C GLU A 409 -17.43 -16.39 -6.82
N ASN A 410 -16.44 -17.00 -6.16
CA ASN A 410 -15.49 -16.27 -5.31
C ASN A 410 -14.42 -15.60 -6.18
N ARG A 411 -13.95 -14.43 -5.74
CA ARG A 411 -12.88 -13.69 -6.41
C ARG A 411 -11.72 -13.44 -5.46
N VAL A 412 -10.54 -13.91 -5.82
CA VAL A 412 -9.30 -13.79 -5.03
C VAL A 412 -8.28 -12.97 -5.81
N PHE A 413 -7.85 -11.84 -5.25
CA PHE A 413 -6.88 -10.94 -5.87
C PHE A 413 -5.44 -11.34 -5.53
N GLN A 414 -4.50 -10.69 -6.22
CA GLN A 414 -3.08 -11.03 -6.24
C GLN A 414 -2.47 -11.14 -4.84
N PHE A 415 -1.52 -12.06 -4.68
CA PHE A 415 -0.73 -12.23 -3.46
C PHE A 415 -1.52 -12.62 -2.20
N ALA A 416 -2.79 -13.03 -2.34
CA ALA A 416 -3.54 -13.62 -1.24
C ALA A 416 -3.00 -15.02 -0.90
N SER A 417 -3.07 -15.39 0.38
CA SER A 417 -2.65 -16.68 0.91
C SER A 417 -3.78 -17.29 1.73
N ILE A 418 -4.43 -18.31 1.18
CA ILE A 418 -5.72 -18.84 1.63
C ILE A 418 -5.54 -20.29 2.06
N GLY A 419 -6.00 -20.64 3.26
CA GLY A 419 -5.94 -22.03 3.76
C GLY A 419 -4.59 -22.42 4.34
N GLU A 420 -3.77 -21.44 4.74
CA GLU A 420 -2.50 -21.74 5.40
C GLU A 420 -2.71 -22.42 6.74
N GLN A 421 -1.70 -23.18 7.17
CA GLN A 421 -1.68 -23.70 8.53
C GLN A 421 -1.76 -22.56 9.57
N PRO A 422 -2.39 -22.79 10.74
CA PRO A 422 -2.37 -21.86 11.86
C PRO A 422 -0.96 -21.40 12.22
N GLN A 423 -0.81 -20.14 12.64
CA GLN A 423 0.43 -19.63 13.26
C GLN A 423 0.50 -19.99 14.76
N ASP A 424 -0.06 -21.13 15.16
CA ASP A 424 0.03 -21.66 16.52
C ASP A 424 1.31 -22.51 16.63
N LEU A 425 2.15 -22.20 17.61
CA LEU A 425 3.39 -22.93 17.89
C LEU A 425 3.17 -24.42 18.20
N LYS A 426 1.94 -24.80 18.58
CA LYS A 426 1.55 -26.17 18.88
C LYS A 426 1.05 -26.94 17.66
N TYR A 427 0.76 -26.28 16.54
CA TYR A 427 0.28 -26.93 15.33
C TYR A 427 1.36 -27.83 14.74
N ASN A 428 1.01 -29.08 14.47
CA ASN A 428 1.91 -30.14 14.01
C ASN A 428 1.37 -30.85 12.75
N GLY A 429 0.70 -30.11 11.87
CA GLY A 429 0.16 -30.65 10.62
C GLY A 429 -1.15 -31.41 10.80
N GLU A 430 -1.91 -31.13 11.85
CA GLU A 430 -3.18 -31.78 12.12
C GLU A 430 -4.22 -31.51 11.01
N PRO A 431 -5.17 -32.44 10.79
CA PRO A 431 -6.13 -32.37 9.69
C PRO A 431 -7.25 -31.35 9.97
N THR A 432 -6.90 -30.08 10.00
CA THR A 432 -7.83 -28.96 10.12
C THR A 432 -8.14 -28.39 8.75
N GLU A 433 -9.30 -27.73 8.60
CA GLU A 433 -9.77 -27.25 7.30
C GLU A 433 -10.13 -25.76 7.30
N LEU A 434 -10.26 -25.21 6.10
CA LEU A 434 -10.88 -23.92 5.82
C LEU A 434 -12.12 -24.12 4.95
N ILE A 435 -13.24 -23.54 5.36
CA ILE A 435 -14.50 -23.56 4.60
C ILE A 435 -14.90 -22.13 4.24
N ILE A 436 -15.04 -21.84 2.95
CA ILE A 436 -15.47 -20.54 2.41
C ILE A 436 -16.75 -20.77 1.61
N GLY A 437 -17.78 -19.97 1.87
CA GLY A 437 -19.03 -19.95 1.11
C GLY A 437 -18.89 -19.34 -0.30
N ASP A 438 -19.98 -18.81 -0.82
CA ASP A 438 -20.08 -18.31 -2.19
C ASP A 438 -19.93 -16.78 -2.29
N ARG A 439 -19.55 -16.30 -3.47
CA ARG A 439 -19.59 -14.87 -3.85
C ARG A 439 -18.79 -13.94 -2.93
N ASN A 440 -17.73 -14.44 -2.30
CA ASN A 440 -16.83 -13.61 -1.52
C ASN A 440 -15.79 -12.94 -2.42
N THR A 441 -15.36 -11.74 -2.02
CA THR A 441 -14.22 -11.06 -2.64
C THR A 441 -13.10 -10.91 -1.62
N PHE A 442 -11.95 -11.52 -1.91
CA PHE A 442 -10.71 -11.41 -1.14
C PHE A 442 -9.71 -10.58 -1.92
N ARG A 443 -9.40 -9.39 -1.40
CA ARG A 443 -8.49 -8.44 -2.03
C ARG A 443 -7.03 -8.82 -1.82
N GLU A 444 -6.14 -7.97 -2.31
CA GLU A 444 -4.71 -8.16 -2.32
C GLU A 444 -4.18 -8.41 -0.89
N PHE A 445 -3.26 -9.38 -0.76
CA PHE A 445 -2.63 -9.71 0.52
C PHE A 445 -3.57 -10.17 1.64
N VAL A 446 -4.80 -10.58 1.32
CA VAL A 446 -5.66 -11.25 2.30
C VAL A 446 -5.03 -12.56 2.72
N THR A 447 -5.04 -12.81 4.03
CA THR A 447 -4.51 -14.05 4.62
C THR A 447 -5.58 -14.75 5.45
N ILE A 448 -5.73 -16.06 5.26
CA ILE A 448 -6.74 -16.86 5.97
C ILE A 448 -6.12 -18.20 6.40
N ASN A 449 -6.19 -18.49 7.69
CA ASN A 449 -5.65 -19.72 8.25
C ASN A 449 -6.76 -20.76 8.47
N ARG A 450 -6.39 -22.04 8.37
CA ARG A 450 -7.22 -23.17 8.81
C ARG A 450 -7.40 -23.14 10.34
N GLY A 451 -8.30 -23.97 10.87
CA GLY A 451 -8.50 -24.09 12.32
C GLY A 451 -7.39 -24.86 13.02
N THR A 452 -7.57 -25.07 14.33
CA THR A 452 -6.71 -25.92 15.17
C THR A 452 -7.51 -27.05 15.80
N VAL A 453 -6.86 -28.13 16.20
CA VAL A 453 -7.53 -29.26 16.86
C VAL A 453 -8.04 -28.94 18.27
N THR A 454 -7.48 -27.91 18.89
CA THR A 454 -7.89 -27.37 20.19
C THR A 454 -9.06 -26.39 20.07
N GLY A 455 -9.38 -25.92 18.87
CA GLY A 455 -10.49 -25.03 18.57
C GLY A 455 -11.66 -25.72 17.90
N TYR A 456 -12.12 -25.12 16.80
CA TYR A 456 -13.25 -25.64 16.03
C TYR A 456 -12.82 -26.65 14.97
N ASN A 457 -11.53 -26.99 14.87
CA ASN A 457 -10.92 -27.76 13.78
C ASN A 457 -11.05 -27.12 12.40
N LYS A 458 -11.69 -25.97 12.31
CA LYS A 458 -11.93 -25.24 11.08
C LYS A 458 -12.00 -23.74 11.30
N THR A 459 -11.61 -23.02 10.27
CA THR A 459 -12.03 -21.63 10.08
C THR A 459 -13.15 -21.64 9.05
N GLN A 460 -14.20 -20.83 9.27
CA GLN A 460 -15.36 -20.81 8.39
C GLN A 460 -15.73 -19.37 8.01
N ILE A 461 -15.99 -19.13 6.74
CA ILE A 461 -16.46 -17.86 6.18
C ILE A 461 -17.74 -18.13 5.41
N GLY A 462 -18.77 -17.31 5.67
CA GLY A 462 -20.06 -17.34 4.98
C GLY A 462 -20.00 -16.84 3.54
N ASN A 463 -21.08 -16.20 3.11
CA ASN A 463 -21.33 -15.80 1.73
C ASN A 463 -21.33 -14.28 1.56
N ASP A 464 -21.13 -13.82 0.33
CA ASP A 464 -21.30 -12.42 -0.08
C ASP A 464 -20.44 -11.42 0.76
N GLY A 465 -19.31 -11.90 1.30
CA GLY A 465 -18.38 -11.10 2.09
C GLY A 465 -17.39 -10.32 1.24
N LEU A 466 -16.98 -9.16 1.74
CA LEU A 466 -15.91 -8.36 1.16
C LEU A 466 -14.76 -8.21 2.15
N PHE A 467 -13.62 -8.78 1.80
CA PHE A 467 -12.38 -8.75 2.57
C PHE A 467 -11.37 -7.91 1.80
N MET A 468 -11.15 -6.68 2.24
CA MET A 468 -10.27 -5.75 1.55
C MET A 468 -8.78 -6.00 1.83
N ALA A 469 -7.91 -5.19 1.22
CA ALA A 469 -6.48 -5.46 1.22
C ALA A 469 -5.93 -5.56 2.64
N TYR A 470 -5.01 -6.51 2.85
CA TYR A 470 -4.35 -6.75 4.15
C TYR A 470 -5.24 -7.25 5.30
N VAL A 471 -6.46 -7.73 5.02
CA VAL A 471 -7.28 -8.40 6.03
C VAL A 471 -6.65 -9.74 6.41
N HIS A 472 -6.58 -10.01 7.71
CA HIS A 472 -6.17 -11.31 8.25
C HIS A 472 -7.33 -11.98 8.99
N ILE A 473 -7.63 -13.23 8.65
CA ILE A 473 -8.55 -14.11 9.37
C ILE A 473 -7.73 -15.24 9.98
N ALA A 474 -7.51 -15.16 11.28
CA ALA A 474 -6.78 -16.18 12.02
C ALA A 474 -7.57 -17.49 12.16
N HIS A 475 -6.90 -18.48 12.73
CA HIS A 475 -7.42 -19.82 12.94
C HIS A 475 -8.67 -19.84 13.84
N ASP A 476 -9.57 -20.79 13.59
CA ASP A 476 -10.77 -21.04 14.39
C ASP A 476 -11.76 -19.87 14.41
N SER A 477 -11.65 -18.94 13.47
CA SER A 477 -12.63 -17.87 13.30
C SER A 477 -13.87 -18.36 12.54
N LEU A 478 -15.03 -17.90 12.99
CA LEU A 478 -16.33 -18.16 12.36
C LEU A 478 -16.90 -16.82 11.89
N VAL A 479 -17.00 -16.61 10.58
CA VAL A 479 -17.44 -15.35 9.97
C VAL A 479 -18.73 -15.59 9.21
N GLY A 480 -19.77 -14.80 9.53
CA GLY A 480 -21.08 -14.87 8.91
C GLY A 480 -21.15 -14.29 7.50
N ASP A 481 -22.37 -14.08 7.03
CA ASP A 481 -22.66 -13.61 5.68
C ASP A 481 -22.62 -12.08 5.56
N ARG A 482 -22.39 -11.57 4.35
CA ARG A 482 -22.54 -10.16 3.95
C ARG A 482 -21.69 -9.21 4.81
N VAL A 483 -20.58 -9.72 5.31
CA VAL A 483 -19.63 -8.96 6.12
C VAL A 483 -18.77 -8.04 5.25
N VAL A 484 -18.30 -6.94 5.82
CA VAL A 484 -17.32 -6.06 5.19
C VAL A 484 -16.15 -5.86 6.13
N PHE A 485 -14.97 -6.30 5.70
CA PHE A 485 -13.70 -6.08 6.36
C PHE A 485 -12.93 -5.09 5.51
N SER A 486 -12.87 -3.84 5.95
CA SER A 486 -12.07 -2.81 5.29
C SER A 486 -10.58 -3.05 5.48
N ASN A 487 -9.75 -2.30 4.74
CA ASN A 487 -8.31 -2.55 4.67
C ASN A 487 -7.66 -2.69 6.05
N GLY A 488 -6.86 -3.74 6.22
CA GLY A 488 -6.16 -4.05 7.47
C GLY A 488 -7.06 -4.37 8.66
N ALA A 489 -8.37 -4.58 8.46
CA ALA A 489 -9.23 -5.11 9.52
C ALA A 489 -8.92 -6.59 9.74
N SER A 490 -8.58 -6.99 10.96
CA SER A 490 -8.01 -8.30 11.22
C SER A 490 -8.57 -8.96 12.48
N LEU A 491 -8.74 -10.28 12.41
CA LEU A 491 -9.17 -11.13 13.51
C LEU A 491 -7.98 -11.91 14.06
N ALA A 492 -7.85 -11.93 15.39
CA ALA A 492 -7.08 -12.97 16.07
C ALA A 492 -7.88 -14.27 16.15
N GLY A 493 -7.27 -15.33 16.70
CA GLY A 493 -7.88 -16.66 16.70
C GLY A 493 -9.19 -16.75 17.48
N HIS A 494 -10.05 -17.69 17.11
CA HIS A 494 -11.33 -17.98 17.78
C HIS A 494 -12.34 -16.82 17.83
N VAL A 495 -12.27 -15.89 16.88
CA VAL A 495 -13.24 -14.80 16.79
C VAL A 495 -14.50 -15.25 16.07
N ILE A 496 -15.67 -14.89 16.64
CA ILE A 496 -16.97 -15.10 16.00
C ILE A 496 -17.46 -13.75 15.46
N VAL A 497 -17.80 -13.69 14.18
CA VAL A 497 -18.37 -12.51 13.53
C VAL A 497 -19.72 -12.88 12.95
N GLY A 498 -20.75 -12.17 13.38
CA GLY A 498 -22.12 -12.35 12.92
C GLY A 498 -22.37 -11.79 11.52
N ASP A 499 -23.64 -11.84 11.14
CA ASP A 499 -24.08 -11.45 9.82
C ASP A 499 -24.10 -9.93 9.64
N ASN A 500 -23.79 -9.51 8.42
CA ASN A 500 -23.87 -8.13 7.98
C ASN A 500 -23.04 -7.14 8.84
N VAL A 501 -21.95 -7.63 9.45
CA VAL A 501 -21.01 -6.83 10.24
C VAL A 501 -20.11 -5.98 9.33
N ILE A 502 -19.76 -4.78 9.77
CA ILE A 502 -18.77 -3.94 9.09
C ILE A 502 -17.63 -3.62 10.05
N LEU A 503 -16.44 -4.13 9.75
CA LEU A 503 -15.19 -3.75 10.41
C LEU A 503 -14.48 -2.70 9.57
N SER A 504 -14.47 -1.45 10.05
CA SER A 504 -13.79 -0.35 9.33
C SER A 504 -12.27 -0.52 9.34
N GLY A 505 -11.58 0.26 8.49
CA GLY A 505 -10.15 0.09 8.24
C GLY A 505 -9.32 0.07 9.52
N PHE A 506 -8.35 -0.85 9.57
CA PHE A 506 -7.48 -1.08 10.72
C PHE A 506 -8.20 -1.43 12.03
N THR A 507 -9.39 -2.04 11.95
CA THR A 507 -10.01 -2.64 13.14
C THR A 507 -9.27 -3.91 13.52
N LEU A 508 -8.86 -4.03 14.78
CA LEU A 508 -8.21 -5.22 15.32
C LEU A 508 -9.14 -5.89 16.34
N VAL A 509 -9.46 -7.16 16.13
CA VAL A 509 -10.32 -7.95 17.04
C VAL A 509 -9.47 -8.96 17.78
N HIS A 510 -9.46 -8.85 19.11
CA HIS A 510 -8.73 -9.75 19.98
C HIS A 510 -9.33 -11.17 19.96
N GLN A 511 -8.51 -12.16 20.27
CA GLN A 511 -8.92 -13.56 20.31
C GLN A 511 -10.10 -13.79 21.28
N PHE A 512 -10.95 -14.77 20.95
CA PHE A 512 -12.14 -15.15 21.72
C PHE A 512 -13.22 -14.06 21.86
N VAL A 513 -13.19 -13.05 21.01
CA VAL A 513 -14.23 -12.00 20.97
C VAL A 513 -15.34 -12.42 20.01
N SER A 514 -16.58 -12.09 20.36
CA SER A 514 -17.75 -12.20 19.49
C SER A 514 -18.22 -10.82 19.02
N VAL A 515 -18.48 -10.66 17.73
CA VAL A 515 -19.03 -9.46 17.10
C VAL A 515 -20.41 -9.80 16.55
N GLY A 516 -21.46 -9.30 17.20
CA GLY A 516 -22.84 -9.64 16.88
C GLY A 516 -23.34 -9.04 15.57
N ASP A 517 -24.44 -9.58 15.06
CA ASP A 517 -25.01 -9.21 13.76
C ASP A 517 -25.24 -7.69 13.63
N HIS A 518 -25.06 -7.17 12.42
CA HIS A 518 -25.24 -5.74 12.11
C HIS A 518 -24.35 -4.76 12.90
N ALA A 519 -23.37 -5.27 13.67
CA ALA A 519 -22.41 -4.43 14.36
C ALA A 519 -21.51 -3.66 13.38
N PHE A 520 -20.96 -2.55 13.87
CA PHE A 520 -20.11 -1.66 13.10
C PHE A 520 -18.96 -1.14 13.95
N THR A 521 -17.73 -1.18 13.44
CA THR A 521 -16.59 -0.52 14.09
C THR A 521 -16.17 0.73 13.35
N GLY A 522 -15.69 1.74 14.07
CA GLY A 522 -14.99 2.89 13.50
C GLY A 522 -13.57 2.52 13.05
N MET A 523 -12.92 3.41 12.28
CA MET A 523 -11.54 3.23 11.85
C MET A 523 -10.58 3.11 13.05
N GLY A 524 -9.60 2.20 12.97
CA GLY A 524 -8.57 2.01 14.00
C GLY A 524 -9.10 1.45 15.33
N THR A 525 -10.26 0.81 15.32
CA THR A 525 -10.88 0.27 16.54
C THR A 525 -10.14 -0.97 17.03
N ALA A 526 -9.76 -1.01 18.32
CA ALA A 526 -9.23 -2.22 18.95
C ALA A 526 -10.29 -2.86 19.85
N LEU A 527 -10.94 -3.92 19.36
CA LEU A 527 -11.96 -4.68 20.08
C LEU A 527 -11.32 -5.75 20.96
N ASN A 528 -11.39 -5.56 22.28
CA ASN A 528 -10.89 -6.51 23.28
C ASN A 528 -11.99 -7.21 24.09
N ARG A 529 -13.26 -6.98 23.73
CA ARG A 529 -14.46 -7.54 24.37
C ARG A 529 -15.55 -7.71 23.32
N ASP A 530 -16.51 -8.57 23.63
CA ASP A 530 -17.67 -8.80 22.79
C ASP A 530 -18.38 -7.50 22.41
N LEU A 531 -18.71 -7.38 21.13
CA LEU A 531 -19.51 -6.30 20.57
C LEU A 531 -20.93 -6.81 20.32
N PRO A 532 -21.94 -6.37 21.08
CA PRO A 532 -23.31 -6.84 20.89
C PRO A 532 -23.86 -6.55 19.49
N PRO A 533 -24.90 -7.28 19.05
CA PRO A 533 -25.59 -7.00 17.81
C PRO A 533 -26.04 -5.54 17.69
N PHE A 534 -26.14 -5.05 16.45
CA PHE A 534 -26.59 -3.72 16.05
C PHE A 534 -25.75 -2.56 16.57
N THR A 535 -24.68 -2.85 17.33
CA THR A 535 -23.93 -1.86 18.10
C THR A 535 -22.78 -1.28 17.30
N MET A 536 -22.53 0.01 17.49
CA MET A 536 -21.36 0.72 17.00
C MET A 536 -20.30 0.80 18.10
N ALA A 537 -19.05 0.49 17.76
CA ALA A 537 -17.90 0.67 18.64
C ALA A 537 -16.77 1.48 17.99
N ALA A 538 -16.02 2.23 18.80
CA ALA A 538 -14.84 2.97 18.36
C ALA A 538 -13.82 3.14 19.50
N GLY A 539 -12.55 3.35 19.14
CA GLY A 539 -11.45 3.64 20.07
C GLY A 539 -10.39 2.54 20.13
N ASN A 540 -9.20 2.88 20.65
CA ASN A 540 -8.12 1.93 20.94
C ASN A 540 -8.11 1.62 22.44
N TYR A 541 -8.42 0.36 22.73
CA TYR A 541 -9.55 -0.09 23.56
C TYR A 541 -10.90 0.54 23.20
N ALA A 542 -11.72 -0.27 22.52
CA ALA A 542 -13.01 0.15 21.99
C ALA A 542 -14.08 0.31 23.07
N SER A 543 -14.96 1.28 22.87
CA SER A 543 -16.20 1.45 23.65
C SER A 543 -17.42 1.48 22.74
N ALA A 544 -18.53 0.92 23.22
CA ALA A 544 -19.81 1.01 22.53
C ALA A 544 -20.35 2.46 22.57
N ILE A 545 -20.59 3.05 21.40
CA ILE A 545 -20.98 4.46 21.24
C ILE A 545 -22.46 4.66 20.88
N GLY A 546 -23.12 3.64 20.34
CA GLY A 546 -24.52 3.71 19.93
C GLY A 546 -24.95 2.49 19.13
N ILE A 547 -26.09 2.57 18.44
CA ILE A 547 -26.52 1.58 17.45
C ILE A 547 -26.31 2.11 16.03
N ASN A 548 -26.13 1.22 15.06
CA ASN A 548 -25.90 1.54 13.65
C ASN A 548 -27.20 1.95 12.93
N LYS A 549 -27.83 3.05 13.34
CA LYS A 549 -29.15 3.48 12.82
C LYS A 549 -29.19 3.59 11.31
N GLU A 550 -28.15 4.17 10.69
CA GLU A 550 -28.11 4.36 9.24
C GLU A 550 -27.94 3.03 8.51
N GLY A 551 -27.12 2.10 9.02
CA GLY A 551 -27.02 0.74 8.48
C GLY A 551 -28.34 -0.02 8.56
N LEU A 552 -29.06 0.10 9.68
CA LEU A 552 -30.37 -0.52 9.87
C LEU A 552 -31.42 0.04 8.91
N LYS A 553 -31.50 1.36 8.75
CA LYS A 553 -32.41 2.00 7.77
C LYS A 553 -32.15 1.52 6.35
N ARG A 554 -30.88 1.45 5.92
CA ARG A 554 -30.52 0.97 4.57
C ARG A 554 -30.94 -0.49 4.33
N ARG A 555 -31.06 -1.28 5.39
CA ARG A 555 -31.50 -2.67 5.36
C ARG A 555 -33.01 -2.84 5.57
N GLY A 556 -33.77 -1.74 5.63
CA GLY A 556 -35.23 -1.78 5.67
C GLY A 556 -35.85 -1.98 7.05
N PHE A 557 -35.08 -1.87 8.13
CA PHE A 557 -35.64 -1.91 9.49
C PHE A 557 -36.61 -0.75 9.72
N SER A 558 -37.74 -1.02 10.37
CA SER A 558 -38.75 0.00 10.62
C SER A 558 -38.25 1.05 11.63
N PRO A 559 -38.74 2.30 11.56
CA PRO A 559 -38.43 3.31 12.56
C PRO A 559 -38.72 2.86 13.99
N GLU A 560 -39.77 2.07 14.19
CA GLU A 560 -40.21 1.52 15.47
C GLU A 560 -39.21 0.49 16.00
N THR A 561 -38.78 -0.47 15.16
CA THR A 561 -37.73 -1.44 15.53
C THR A 561 -36.42 -0.74 15.89
N ILE A 562 -36.00 0.26 15.11
CA ILE A 562 -34.78 1.04 15.40
C ILE A 562 -34.91 1.78 16.74
N ALA A 563 -36.10 2.31 17.06
CA ALA A 563 -36.35 2.96 18.34
C ALA A 563 -36.28 1.96 19.51
N ALA A 564 -36.85 0.76 19.36
CA ALA A 564 -36.80 -0.33 20.33
C ALA A 564 -35.35 -0.79 20.58
N LEU A 565 -34.57 -1.05 19.52
CA LEU A 565 -33.15 -1.39 19.62
C LEU A 565 -32.33 -0.31 20.31
N ASN A 566 -32.59 0.96 20.01
CA ASN A 566 -31.90 2.09 20.66
C ASN A 566 -32.26 2.19 22.16
N LYS A 567 -33.49 1.83 22.54
CA LYS A 567 -33.91 1.72 23.95
C LYS A 567 -33.19 0.55 24.63
N ALA A 568 -33.12 -0.61 23.98
CA ALA A 568 -32.38 -1.78 24.48
C ALA A 568 -30.90 -1.46 24.72
N PHE A 569 -30.23 -0.82 23.76
CA PHE A 569 -28.84 -0.37 23.90
C PHE A 569 -28.63 0.52 25.14
N ARG A 570 -29.49 1.52 25.34
CA ARG A 570 -29.39 2.44 26.49
C ARG A 570 -29.56 1.72 27.83
N LEU A 571 -30.46 0.74 27.88
CA LEU A 571 -30.76 0.02 29.12
C LEU A 571 -29.72 -1.07 29.43
N LEU A 572 -29.31 -1.87 28.44
CA LEU A 572 -28.41 -3.01 28.65
C LEU A 572 -26.92 -2.64 28.62
N ILE A 573 -26.53 -1.72 27.74
CA ILE A 573 -25.11 -1.40 27.49
C ILE A 573 -24.68 -0.16 28.25
N LYS A 574 -25.52 0.89 28.29
CA LYS A 574 -25.22 2.12 29.05
C LYS A 574 -25.81 2.13 30.46
N GLY A 575 -26.77 1.24 30.75
CA GLY A 575 -27.37 1.10 32.07
C GLY A 575 -26.47 0.33 33.04
N ARG A 576 -26.78 0.44 34.34
CA ARG A 576 -26.04 -0.24 35.42
C ARG A 576 -26.76 -1.47 35.97
N ASP A 577 -28.07 -1.56 35.80
CA ASP A 577 -28.89 -2.67 36.30
C ASP A 577 -29.47 -3.47 35.14
N ARG A 578 -28.85 -4.62 34.87
CA ARG A 578 -29.23 -5.50 33.76
C ARG A 578 -30.56 -6.21 34.02
N LYS A 579 -30.90 -6.53 35.28
CA LYS A 579 -32.14 -7.24 35.60
C LYS A 579 -33.34 -6.31 35.37
N ALA A 580 -33.29 -5.10 35.92
CA ALA A 580 -34.32 -4.11 35.69
C ALA A 580 -34.42 -3.67 34.21
N ALA A 581 -33.30 -3.71 33.47
CA ALA A 581 -33.31 -3.49 32.03
C ALA A 581 -34.09 -4.57 31.28
N LEU A 582 -33.88 -5.84 31.60
CA LEU A 582 -34.61 -6.97 31.00
C LEU A 582 -36.12 -6.88 31.28
N ASP A 583 -36.52 -6.58 32.52
CA ASP A 583 -37.95 -6.42 32.86
C ASP A 583 -38.62 -5.30 32.04
N LYS A 584 -37.89 -4.20 31.79
CA LYS A 584 -38.39 -3.07 30.97
C LYS A 584 -38.40 -3.37 29.47
N LEU A 585 -37.65 -4.36 29.03
CA LEU A 585 -37.57 -4.77 27.63
C LEU A 585 -38.51 -5.94 27.32
N ALA A 586 -38.96 -6.70 28.31
CA ALA A 586 -39.85 -7.84 28.12
C ALA A 586 -41.08 -7.53 27.23
N PRO A 587 -41.78 -6.39 27.37
CA PRO A 587 -42.90 -6.07 26.46
C PRO A 587 -42.45 -5.84 25.01
N LEU A 588 -41.29 -5.21 24.82
CA LEU A 588 -40.73 -4.96 23.49
C LEU A 588 -40.26 -6.26 22.82
N MET A 589 -39.79 -7.24 23.60
CA MET A 589 -39.39 -8.54 23.06
C MET A 589 -40.60 -9.31 22.49
N VAL A 590 -41.80 -9.12 23.05
CA VAL A 590 -43.04 -9.71 22.51
C VAL A 590 -43.54 -8.93 21.29
N GLU A 591 -43.39 -7.61 21.30
CA GLU A 591 -43.82 -6.74 20.18
C GLU A 591 -42.92 -6.88 18.95
N PHE A 592 -41.63 -7.17 19.15
CA PHE A 592 -40.60 -7.31 18.11
C PHE A 592 -39.89 -8.66 18.26
N ASP A 593 -40.62 -9.76 18.03
CA ASP A 593 -40.13 -11.15 18.16
C ASP A 593 -39.17 -11.57 17.01
N ASP A 594 -39.17 -10.81 15.90
CA ASP A 594 -38.35 -11.01 14.70
C ASP A 594 -36.93 -10.40 14.79
#